data_AF-A0A7W5H7D8-F1
#
_entry.id   AF-A0A7W5H7D8-F1
#
_cell.length_a   1.000
_cell.length_b   1.000
_cell.length_c   1.000
_cell.angle_alpha   90.00
_cell.angle_beta   90.00
_cell.angle_gamma   90.00
#
_symmetry.space_group_name_H-M   'P 1'
#
loop_
_entity.id
_entity.type
_entity.pdbx_description
1 polymer ?
#
loop_
_entity_poly.entity_id
_entity_poly.type
_entity_poly.pdbx_seq_one_letter_code
_entity_poly.pdbx_strand_id
1 'polypeptide(L)'
;MHIYAFGSICRGEIDAASDIDLLAICEKDSPEIDPNRFSVYSLKRIREIWGRGNPFAWHLFAESTMLYSGDGSNPLTYLGRPAQYSCAVNDCTRFLKLLEHSFVQLRAGTPSPVFELSNAFLAIRNFATCFSLGRLSAGVFSRRSPRQLGVYSLTIEPNAFDVLERARMLCTRGFGNTINPTQVSIVISEYEIILEWMTNLLTEITKYES
;
A
#
# COMPACT_ATOMS: atom_id res chain seq x y z
N MET A 1 21.08 -8.59 14.30
CA MET A 1 19.61 -8.44 14.20
C MET A 1 19.27 -6.98 14.40
N HIS A 2 18.38 -6.45 13.57
CA HIS A 2 17.92 -5.08 13.64
C HIS A 2 16.40 -5.05 13.56
N ILE A 3 15.75 -4.27 14.42
CA ILE A 3 14.29 -4.16 14.47
C ILE A 3 13.92 -2.71 14.17
N TYR A 4 12.93 -2.52 13.31
CA TYR A 4 12.39 -1.22 12.96
C TYR A 4 10.87 -1.24 13.13
N ALA A 5 10.31 -0.10 13.54
CA ALA A 5 8.93 0.25 13.27
C ALA A 5 8.88 1.07 11.97
N PHE A 6 7.79 0.96 11.24
CA PHE A 6 7.47 1.82 10.11
C PHE A 6 5.95 1.97 10.02
N GLY A 7 5.44 2.62 8.98
CA GLY A 7 4.01 2.72 8.77
C GLY A 7 3.36 3.86 9.55
N SER A 8 2.07 3.67 9.83
CA SER A 8 1.20 4.70 10.40
C SER A 8 1.69 5.27 11.73
N ILE A 9 2.33 4.44 12.57
CA ILE A 9 2.87 4.85 13.88
C ILE A 9 4.01 5.85 13.74
N CYS A 10 4.89 5.66 12.76
CA CYS A 10 6.02 6.56 12.51
C CYS A 10 5.59 7.86 11.82
N ARG A 11 4.45 7.86 11.11
CA ARG A 11 3.85 9.07 10.52
C ARG A 11 2.95 9.86 11.48
N GLY A 12 2.60 9.30 12.64
CA GLY A 12 1.60 9.88 13.54
C GLY A 12 0.15 9.75 13.04
N GLU A 13 -0.09 8.94 12.01
CA GLU A 13 -1.42 8.66 11.44
C GLU A 13 -2.11 7.49 12.18
N ILE A 14 -2.22 7.59 13.51
CA ILE A 14 -2.71 6.49 14.35
C ILE A 14 -4.23 6.62 14.55
N ASP A 15 -4.95 5.52 14.33
CA ASP A 15 -6.33 5.36 14.79
C ASP A 15 -6.57 3.97 15.39
N ALA A 16 -7.80 3.71 15.82
CA ALA A 16 -8.18 2.44 16.44
C ALA A 16 -7.98 1.22 15.53
N ALA A 17 -7.84 1.42 14.22
CA ALA A 17 -7.58 0.37 13.26
C ALA A 17 -6.10 0.26 12.86
N SER A 18 -5.24 1.19 13.30
CA SER A 18 -3.81 1.14 13.03
C SER A 18 -3.16 -0.06 13.72
N ASP A 19 -2.20 -0.64 13.03
CA ASP A 19 -1.37 -1.74 13.54
C ASP A 19 0.08 -1.28 13.54
N ILE A 20 0.92 -2.01 14.26
CA ILE A 20 2.35 -1.71 14.35
C ILE A 20 3.07 -2.52 13.28
N ASP A 21 3.46 -1.85 12.20
CA ASP A 21 4.26 -2.46 11.16
C ASP A 21 5.70 -2.61 11.65
N LEU A 22 6.14 -3.86 11.86
CA LEU A 22 7.49 -4.18 12.34
C LEU A 22 8.31 -4.86 11.25
N LEU A 23 9.57 -4.48 11.15
CA LEU A 23 10.57 -5.08 10.27
C LEU A 23 11.68 -5.68 11.12
N ALA A 24 12.00 -6.95 10.88
CA ALA A 24 13.19 -7.60 11.42
C ALA A 24 14.19 -7.86 10.29
N ILE A 25 15.39 -7.30 10.41
CA ILE A 25 16.53 -7.63 9.56
C ILE A 25 17.41 -8.64 10.32
N CYS A 26 17.30 -9.91 9.94
CA CYS A 26 18.01 -11.02 10.56
C CYS A 26 18.18 -12.17 9.57
N GLU A 27 19.05 -13.13 9.92
CA GLU A 27 19.12 -14.39 9.17
C GLU A 27 17.86 -15.24 9.46
N LYS A 28 17.52 -16.10 8.50
CA LYS A 28 16.19 -16.72 8.34
C LYS A 28 15.77 -17.65 9.49
N ASP A 29 16.69 -18.01 10.37
CA ASP A 29 16.50 -18.99 11.46
C ASP A 29 16.48 -18.33 12.84
N SER A 30 15.87 -17.15 12.99
CA SER A 30 15.75 -16.46 14.29
C SER A 30 14.45 -16.88 15.00
N PRO A 31 14.45 -17.89 15.90
CA PRO A 31 13.24 -18.47 16.48
C PRO A 31 12.46 -17.49 17.38
N GLU A 32 13.13 -16.42 17.83
CA GLU A 32 12.53 -15.38 18.67
C GLU A 32 11.63 -14.40 17.90
N ILE A 33 11.69 -14.43 16.56
CA ILE A 33 10.92 -13.52 15.69
C ILE A 33 9.72 -14.26 15.11
N ASP A 34 8.52 -13.81 15.49
CA ASP A 34 7.26 -14.29 14.91
C ASP A 34 7.03 -13.64 13.53
N PRO A 35 7.08 -14.41 12.42
CA PRO A 35 6.89 -13.87 11.07
C PRO A 35 5.45 -13.39 10.81
N ASN A 36 4.49 -13.68 11.69
CA ASN A 36 3.14 -13.10 11.60
C ASN A 36 3.09 -11.67 12.14
N ARG A 37 4.08 -11.28 12.96
CA ARG A 37 4.19 -9.93 13.56
C ARG A 37 5.24 -9.08 12.88
N PHE A 38 6.25 -9.70 12.28
CA PHE A 38 7.36 -9.03 11.63
C PHE A 38 7.39 -9.33 10.13
N SER A 39 7.62 -8.29 9.35
CA SER A 39 8.22 -8.46 8.04
C SER A 39 9.68 -8.89 8.23
N VAL A 40 10.00 -10.16 7.96
CA VAL A 40 11.34 -10.73 8.20
C VAL A 40 12.14 -10.78 6.90
N TYR A 41 13.30 -10.13 6.87
CA TYR A 41 14.19 -10.12 5.71
C TYR A 41 15.65 -10.27 6.10
N SER A 42 16.45 -10.95 5.27
CA SER A 42 17.91 -10.85 5.39
C SER A 42 18.40 -9.49 4.88
N LEU A 43 19.57 -9.05 5.35
CA LEU A 43 20.18 -7.81 4.87
C LEU A 43 20.47 -7.87 3.37
N LYS A 44 20.82 -9.06 2.85
CA LYS A 44 20.97 -9.29 1.40
C LYS A 44 19.68 -8.97 0.65
N ARG A 45 18.53 -9.45 1.15
CA ARG A 45 17.23 -9.20 0.51
C ARG A 45 16.83 -7.72 0.58
N ILE A 46 17.10 -7.05 1.70
CA ILE A 46 16.88 -5.61 1.81
C ILE A 46 17.72 -4.84 0.78
N ARG A 47 18.99 -5.20 0.59
CA ARG A 47 19.85 -4.59 -0.46
C ARG A 47 19.30 -4.77 -1.87
N GLU A 48 18.79 -5.97 -2.19
CA GLU A 48 18.15 -6.22 -3.49
C GLU A 48 16.90 -5.35 -3.68
N ILE A 49 16.08 -5.21 -2.63
CA ILE A 49 14.90 -4.35 -2.62
C ILE A 49 15.29 -2.87 -2.81
N TRP A 50 16.35 -2.42 -2.11
CA TRP A 50 16.92 -1.08 -2.24
C TRP A 50 17.41 -0.78 -3.65
N GLY A 51 18.15 -1.72 -4.26
CA GLY A 51 18.68 -1.59 -5.61
C GLY A 51 17.62 -1.56 -6.70
N ARG A 52 16.42 -2.10 -6.44
CA ARG A 52 15.26 -2.01 -7.35
C ARG A 52 14.46 -0.73 -7.17
N GLY A 53 14.63 -0.01 -6.05
CA GLY A 53 13.87 1.20 -5.78
C GLY A 53 12.36 0.96 -5.66
N ASN A 54 11.94 -0.23 -5.21
CA ASN A 54 10.51 -0.55 -5.16
C ASN A 54 9.78 0.31 -4.10
N PRO A 55 8.43 0.37 -4.11
CA PRO A 55 7.69 1.17 -3.14
C PRO A 55 8.00 0.83 -1.68
N PHE A 56 8.29 -0.43 -1.35
CA PHE A 56 8.63 -0.83 0.01
C PHE A 56 10.00 -0.28 0.46
N ALA A 57 11.01 -0.22 -0.43
CA ALA A 57 12.30 0.39 -0.13
C ALA A 57 12.14 1.88 0.19
N TRP A 58 11.38 2.60 -0.64
CA TRP A 58 11.08 4.01 -0.40
C TRP A 58 10.25 4.24 0.85
N HIS A 59 9.33 3.33 1.13
CA HIS A 59 8.52 3.34 2.34
C HIS A 59 9.41 3.23 3.58
N LEU A 60 10.30 2.24 3.64
CA LEU A 60 11.25 2.10 4.74
C LEU A 60 12.20 3.31 4.85
N PHE A 61 12.75 3.78 3.74
CA PHE A 61 13.65 4.93 3.73
C PHE A 61 12.99 6.22 4.26
N ALA A 62 11.72 6.45 3.93
CA ALA A 62 11.03 7.69 4.27
C ALA A 62 10.62 7.78 5.75
N GLU A 63 10.26 6.66 6.38
CA GLU A 63 9.56 6.70 7.67
C GLU A 63 9.94 5.58 8.66
N SER A 64 10.88 4.69 8.34
CA SER A 64 11.28 3.68 9.32
C SER A 64 12.06 4.30 10.49
N THR A 65 11.77 3.81 11.70
CA THR A 65 12.48 4.15 12.93
C THR A 65 13.09 2.90 13.52
N MET A 66 14.40 2.91 13.77
CA MET A 66 15.09 1.79 14.39
C MET A 66 14.70 1.69 15.87
N LEU A 67 14.21 0.52 16.28
CA LEU A 67 13.86 0.21 17.67
C LEU A 67 14.98 -0.53 18.40
N TYR A 68 15.71 -1.38 17.68
CA TYR A 68 16.77 -2.20 18.27
C TYR A 68 17.88 -2.49 17.25
N SER A 69 19.11 -2.52 17.75
CA SER A 69 20.30 -2.96 17.02
C SER A 69 21.17 -3.83 17.91
N GLY A 70 21.36 -5.09 17.51
CA GLY A 70 22.19 -6.03 18.28
C GLY A 70 23.69 -5.74 18.22
N ASP A 71 24.16 -4.97 17.24
CA ASP A 71 25.57 -4.64 17.03
C ASP A 71 25.85 -3.12 17.05
N GLY A 72 24.85 -2.32 17.43
CA GLY A 72 24.91 -0.86 17.43
C GLY A 72 24.85 -0.20 16.03
N SER A 73 24.82 -0.99 14.95
CA SER A 73 24.75 -0.50 13.58
C SER A 73 23.30 -0.20 13.14
N ASN A 74 23.11 0.69 12.15
CA ASN A 74 21.81 0.94 11.52
C ASN A 74 21.91 0.68 10.00
N PRO A 75 21.68 -0.57 9.55
CA PRO A 75 21.78 -0.93 8.14
C PRO A 75 20.99 -0.04 7.19
N LEU A 76 19.77 0.38 7.53
CA LEU A 76 18.95 1.20 6.63
C LEU A 76 19.54 2.60 6.45
N THR A 77 20.15 3.17 7.50
CA THR A 77 20.90 4.43 7.38
C THR A 77 22.11 4.28 6.48
N TYR A 78 22.88 3.20 6.59
CA TYR A 78 24.08 2.98 5.75
C TYR A 78 23.76 2.70 4.28
N LEU A 79 22.59 2.13 3.97
CA LEU A 79 22.15 1.92 2.59
C LEU A 79 21.84 3.24 1.86
N GLY A 80 21.62 4.33 2.60
CA GLY A 80 21.25 5.61 2.03
C GLY A 80 19.92 5.54 1.27
N ARG A 81 19.82 6.31 0.18
CA ARG A 81 18.59 6.44 -0.61
C ARG A 81 18.38 5.19 -1.49
N PRO A 82 17.15 4.64 -1.59
CA PRO A 82 16.83 3.61 -2.57
C PRO A 82 17.11 4.06 -4.00
N ALA A 83 17.32 3.09 -4.90
CA ALA A 83 17.41 3.38 -6.33
C ALA A 83 16.13 4.05 -6.83
N GLN A 84 16.21 4.74 -7.97
CA GLN A 84 15.04 5.34 -8.60
C GLN A 84 14.01 4.26 -8.94
N TYR A 85 12.75 4.52 -8.61
CA TYR A 85 11.65 3.64 -8.97
C TYR A 85 11.36 3.74 -10.47
N SER A 86 11.40 2.60 -11.18
CA SER A 86 11.29 2.54 -12.65
C SER A 86 10.28 1.52 -13.15
N CYS A 87 9.46 0.94 -12.27
CA CYS A 87 8.46 -0.07 -12.62
C CYS A 87 7.03 0.46 -12.55
N ALA A 88 6.85 1.79 -12.58
CA ALA A 88 5.58 2.41 -12.23
C ALA A 88 4.47 2.06 -13.22
N VAL A 89 4.72 2.12 -14.54
CA VAL A 89 3.75 1.70 -15.56
C VAL A 89 3.32 0.24 -15.37
N ASN A 90 4.27 -0.68 -15.17
CA ASN A 90 3.98 -2.10 -15.00
C ASN A 90 3.17 -2.38 -13.71
N ASP A 91 3.55 -1.77 -12.59
CA ASP A 91 2.85 -1.99 -11.32
C ASP A 91 1.46 -1.35 -11.32
N CYS A 92 1.31 -0.13 -11.83
CA CYS A 92 0.02 0.53 -12.03
C CYS A 92 -0.91 -0.29 -12.93
N THR A 93 -0.38 -0.87 -14.02
CA THR A 93 -1.16 -1.76 -14.91
C THR A 93 -1.68 -3.00 -14.16
N ARG A 94 -0.87 -3.59 -13.27
CA ARG A 94 -1.29 -4.75 -12.46
C ARG A 94 -2.39 -4.39 -11.47
N PHE A 95 -2.28 -3.24 -10.81
CA PHE A 95 -3.32 -2.79 -9.89
C PHE A 95 -4.62 -2.41 -10.60
N LEU A 96 -4.54 -1.82 -11.79
CA LEU A 96 -5.72 -1.59 -12.62
C LEU A 96 -6.46 -2.89 -12.95
N LYS A 97 -5.73 -3.93 -13.38
CA LYS A 97 -6.32 -5.25 -13.64
C LYS A 97 -6.94 -5.89 -12.39
N LEU A 98 -6.31 -5.72 -11.22
CA LEU A 98 -6.85 -6.21 -9.95
C LEU A 98 -8.16 -5.50 -9.61
N LEU A 99 -8.24 -4.18 -9.80
CA LEU A 99 -9.47 -3.41 -9.64
C LEU A 99 -10.58 -3.96 -10.55
N GLU A 100 -10.32 -4.03 -11.85
CA GLU A 100 -11.29 -4.50 -12.85
C GLU A 100 -11.84 -5.88 -12.47
N HIS A 101 -10.95 -6.82 -12.12
CA HIS A 101 -11.34 -8.15 -11.69
C HIS A 101 -12.27 -8.12 -10.47
N SER A 102 -11.92 -7.38 -9.43
CA SER A 102 -12.75 -7.29 -8.21
C SER A 102 -14.11 -6.66 -8.48
N PHE A 103 -14.20 -5.65 -9.35
CA PHE A 103 -15.49 -5.05 -9.71
C PHE A 103 -16.34 -5.96 -10.59
N VAL A 104 -15.75 -6.77 -11.46
CA VAL A 104 -16.47 -7.84 -12.18
C VAL A 104 -17.12 -8.80 -11.19
N GLN A 105 -16.38 -9.27 -10.18
CA GLN A 105 -16.91 -10.17 -9.15
C GLN A 105 -18.01 -9.51 -8.30
N LEU A 106 -17.84 -8.25 -7.92
CA LEU A 106 -18.84 -7.49 -7.17
C LEU A 106 -20.15 -7.33 -7.96
N ARG A 107 -20.07 -6.94 -9.23
CA ARG A 107 -21.23 -6.78 -10.11
C ARG A 107 -21.93 -8.12 -10.39
N ALA A 108 -21.19 -9.23 -10.40
CA ALA A 108 -21.73 -10.58 -10.53
C ALA A 108 -22.39 -11.13 -9.25
N GLY A 109 -22.36 -10.39 -8.13
CA GLY A 109 -22.98 -10.83 -6.87
C GLY A 109 -22.17 -11.91 -6.14
N THR A 110 -20.84 -11.78 -6.14
CA THR A 110 -19.92 -12.65 -5.38
C THR A 110 -20.40 -12.96 -3.94
N PRO A 111 -20.20 -14.19 -3.43
CA PRO A 111 -20.49 -14.50 -2.03
C PRO A 111 -19.54 -13.82 -1.03
N SER A 112 -18.45 -13.21 -1.51
CA SER A 112 -17.40 -12.61 -0.68
C SER A 112 -17.19 -11.11 -0.98
N PRO A 113 -18.20 -10.24 -0.84
CA PRO A 113 -18.11 -8.84 -1.24
C PRO A 113 -17.06 -8.05 -0.43
N VAL A 114 -16.87 -8.38 0.85
CA VAL A 114 -15.85 -7.74 1.70
C VAL A 114 -14.44 -8.02 1.18
N PHE A 115 -14.18 -9.23 0.68
CA PHE A 115 -12.89 -9.61 0.11
C PHE A 115 -12.62 -8.83 -1.18
N GLU A 116 -13.60 -8.74 -2.08
CA GLU A 116 -13.43 -7.99 -3.33
C GLU A 116 -13.30 -6.48 -3.11
N LEU A 117 -14.06 -5.91 -2.18
CA LEU A 117 -13.88 -4.51 -1.78
C LEU A 117 -12.49 -4.26 -1.17
N SER A 118 -11.97 -5.19 -0.36
CA SER A 118 -10.61 -5.13 0.18
C SER A 118 -9.55 -5.16 -0.92
N ASN A 119 -9.72 -6.01 -1.94
CA ASN A 119 -8.82 -6.07 -3.10
C ASN A 119 -8.89 -4.81 -3.96
N ALA A 120 -10.09 -4.26 -4.18
CA ALA A 120 -10.27 -2.98 -4.85
C ALA A 120 -9.55 -1.86 -4.08
N PHE A 121 -9.73 -1.76 -2.76
CA PHE A 121 -9.02 -0.77 -1.95
C PHE A 121 -7.49 -0.94 -2.03
N LEU A 122 -6.98 -2.18 -1.94
CA LEU A 122 -5.56 -2.49 -2.09
C LEU A 122 -5.02 -2.02 -3.44
N ALA A 123 -5.76 -2.28 -4.52
CA ALA A 123 -5.42 -1.85 -5.87
C ALA A 123 -5.34 -0.32 -5.96
N ILE A 124 -6.39 0.39 -5.54
CA ILE A 124 -6.49 1.85 -5.61
C ILE A 124 -5.35 2.51 -4.81
N ARG A 125 -5.13 2.07 -3.57
CA ARG A 125 -4.09 2.61 -2.69
C ARG A 125 -2.69 2.39 -3.27
N ASN A 126 -2.37 1.15 -3.65
CA ASN A 126 -1.03 0.85 -4.14
C ASN A 126 -0.75 1.49 -5.50
N PHE A 127 -1.78 1.60 -6.35
CA PHE A 127 -1.69 2.39 -7.58
C PHE A 127 -1.32 3.84 -7.28
N ALA A 128 -2.01 4.49 -6.34
CA ALA A 128 -1.70 5.87 -5.93
C ALA A 128 -0.24 6.02 -5.44
N THR A 129 0.24 5.07 -4.64
CA THR A 129 1.63 5.06 -4.16
C THR A 129 2.64 4.91 -5.31
N CYS A 130 2.41 3.97 -6.23
CA CYS A 130 3.24 3.76 -7.40
C CYS A 130 3.27 5.00 -8.31
N PHE A 131 2.11 5.60 -8.57
CA PHE A 131 2.01 6.84 -9.34
C PHE A 131 2.77 7.98 -8.65
N SER A 132 2.56 8.18 -7.35
CA SER A 132 3.24 9.21 -6.58
C SER A 132 4.77 9.07 -6.66
N LEU A 133 5.29 7.85 -6.52
CA LEU A 133 6.72 7.59 -6.60
C LEU A 133 7.27 7.78 -8.01
N GLY A 134 6.60 7.22 -9.02
CA GLY A 134 7.10 7.20 -10.40
C GLY A 134 6.94 8.53 -11.13
N ARG A 135 5.87 9.28 -10.85
CA ARG A 135 5.53 10.51 -11.58
C ARG A 135 5.77 11.79 -10.78
N LEU A 136 5.49 11.78 -9.47
CA LEU A 136 5.61 12.97 -8.62
C LEU A 136 6.94 13.02 -7.86
N SER A 137 7.75 11.96 -7.93
CA SER A 137 8.95 11.79 -7.11
C SER A 137 8.69 11.96 -5.61
N ALA A 138 7.45 11.65 -5.17
CA ALA A 138 6.99 11.79 -3.79
C ALA A 138 6.53 10.43 -3.26
N GLY A 139 6.94 10.06 -2.04
CA GLY A 139 6.51 8.82 -1.40
C GLY A 139 5.27 9.03 -0.54
N VAL A 140 4.06 8.93 -1.13
CA VAL A 140 2.81 9.00 -0.37
C VAL A 140 2.38 7.58 0.03
N PHE A 141 2.73 7.17 1.25
CA PHE A 141 2.51 5.80 1.76
C PHE A 141 1.27 5.63 2.64
N SER A 142 0.54 6.71 2.92
CA SER A 142 -0.69 6.67 3.70
C SER A 142 -1.68 5.66 3.10
N ARG A 143 -2.53 5.07 3.95
CA ARG A 143 -3.68 4.30 3.44
C ARG A 143 -4.70 5.18 2.72
N ARG A 144 -4.64 6.50 2.94
CA ARG A 144 -5.41 7.53 2.23
C ARG A 144 -4.66 8.13 1.04
N SER A 145 -3.57 7.50 0.58
CA SER A 145 -2.77 7.99 -0.55
C SER A 145 -3.58 8.37 -1.80
N PRO A 146 -4.68 7.69 -2.20
CA PRO A 146 -5.46 8.10 -3.37
C PRO A 146 -6.05 9.52 -3.24
N ARG A 147 -6.28 10.00 -2.02
CA ARG A 147 -6.83 11.34 -1.73
C ARG A 147 -5.76 12.39 -1.44
N GLN A 148 -4.48 12.04 -1.58
CA GLN A 148 -3.33 12.86 -1.17
C GLN A 148 -2.35 13.11 -2.32
N LEU A 149 -2.83 13.08 -3.56
CA LEU A 149 -2.00 13.29 -4.76
C LEU A 149 -2.12 14.70 -5.36
N GLY A 150 -2.63 15.67 -4.58
CA GLY A 150 -2.89 17.03 -5.05
C GLY A 150 -3.93 17.05 -6.17
N VAL A 151 -3.60 17.64 -7.31
CA VAL A 151 -4.48 17.71 -8.50
C VAL A 151 -4.84 16.35 -9.08
N TYR A 152 -4.08 15.30 -8.75
CA TYR A 152 -4.31 13.92 -9.19
C TYR A 152 -5.12 13.10 -8.18
N SER A 153 -5.69 13.73 -7.14
CA SER A 153 -6.41 13.01 -6.08
C SER A 153 -7.71 12.41 -6.59
N LEU A 154 -7.98 11.16 -6.20
CA LEU A 154 -9.26 10.49 -6.44
C LEU A 154 -10.38 11.22 -5.71
N THR A 155 -11.40 11.61 -6.46
CA THR A 155 -12.60 12.27 -5.94
C THR A 155 -13.80 11.36 -6.18
N ILE A 156 -14.21 10.66 -5.13
CA ILE A 156 -15.43 9.82 -5.07
C ILE A 156 -16.20 10.16 -3.81
N GLU A 157 -17.44 9.70 -3.72
CA GLU A 157 -18.28 9.87 -2.54
C GLU A 157 -17.52 9.47 -1.24
N PRO A 158 -17.50 10.33 -0.19
CA PRO A 158 -16.80 10.06 1.06
C PRO A 158 -17.09 8.67 1.65
N ASN A 159 -18.37 8.29 1.76
CA ASN A 159 -18.77 7.03 2.34
C ASN A 159 -18.44 5.82 1.44
N ALA A 160 -18.39 5.95 0.12
CA ALA A 160 -17.84 4.90 -0.77
C ALA A 160 -16.37 4.58 -0.43
N PHE A 161 -15.55 5.61 -0.23
CA PHE A 161 -14.15 5.42 0.16
C PHE A 161 -14.01 4.83 1.56
N ASP A 162 -14.84 5.27 2.51
CA ASP A 162 -14.86 4.72 3.87
C ASP A 162 -15.26 3.23 3.88
N VAL A 163 -16.16 2.81 2.99
CA VAL A 163 -16.52 1.40 2.80
C VAL A 163 -15.35 0.59 2.26
N LEU A 164 -14.62 1.10 1.27
CA LEU A 164 -13.41 0.46 0.74
C LEU A 164 -12.31 0.32 1.82
N GLU A 165 -12.04 1.39 2.58
CA GLU A 165 -11.09 1.39 3.69
C GLU A 165 -11.52 0.38 4.76
N ARG A 166 -12.81 0.36 5.14
CA ARG A 166 -13.36 -0.59 6.12
C ARG A 166 -13.32 -2.03 5.64
N ALA A 167 -13.57 -2.30 4.36
CA ALA A 167 -13.48 -3.64 3.80
C ALA A 167 -12.08 -4.22 3.99
N ARG A 168 -11.05 -3.39 3.77
CA ARG A 168 -9.66 -3.79 3.98
C ARG A 168 -9.40 -4.15 5.44
N MET A 169 -9.85 -3.32 6.38
CA MET A 169 -9.66 -3.54 7.82
C MET A 169 -10.37 -4.82 8.30
N LEU A 170 -11.61 -5.04 7.87
CA LEU A 170 -12.35 -6.27 8.13
C LEU A 170 -11.60 -7.49 7.61
N CYS A 171 -11.15 -7.45 6.36
CA CYS A 171 -10.54 -8.59 5.70
C CYS A 171 -9.20 -9.01 6.31
N THR A 172 -8.39 -8.06 6.80
CA THR A 172 -7.06 -8.37 7.36
C THR A 172 -7.01 -8.47 8.87
N ARG A 173 -7.89 -7.77 9.58
CA ARG A 173 -7.80 -7.59 11.02
C ARG A 173 -9.09 -7.98 11.74
N GLY A 174 -10.15 -8.34 11.01
CA GLY A 174 -11.46 -8.59 11.60
C GLY A 174 -12.04 -7.36 12.31
N PHE A 175 -11.58 -6.16 11.95
CA PHE A 175 -11.92 -4.92 12.64
C PHE A 175 -12.91 -4.07 11.84
N GLY A 176 -13.96 -3.60 12.52
CA GLY A 176 -14.99 -2.72 11.96
C GLY A 176 -16.39 -3.35 11.88
N ASN A 177 -17.38 -2.53 11.54
CA ASN A 177 -18.75 -3.00 11.32
C ASN A 177 -18.88 -3.72 9.98
N THR A 178 -19.73 -4.76 9.93
CA THR A 178 -20.04 -5.50 8.71
C THR A 178 -20.52 -4.57 7.60
N ILE A 179 -20.16 -4.91 6.35
CA ILE A 179 -20.57 -4.16 5.17
C ILE A 179 -21.87 -4.74 4.64
N ASN A 180 -22.90 -3.91 4.50
CA ASN A 180 -24.21 -4.33 4.02
C ASN A 180 -24.35 -4.16 2.49
N PRO A 181 -25.37 -4.77 1.84
CA PRO A 181 -25.54 -4.68 0.39
C PRO A 181 -25.67 -3.25 -0.15
N THR A 182 -26.35 -2.35 0.57
CA THR A 182 -26.48 -0.94 0.16
C THR A 182 -25.12 -0.26 0.07
N GLN A 183 -24.23 -0.52 1.02
CA GLN A 183 -22.86 0.00 1.02
C GLN A 183 -22.03 -0.56 -0.12
N VAL A 184 -22.21 -1.85 -0.46
CA VAL A 184 -21.59 -2.43 -1.66
C VAL A 184 -22.08 -1.71 -2.92
N SER A 185 -23.39 -1.46 -3.03
CA SER A 185 -23.96 -0.74 -4.19
C SER A 185 -23.40 0.67 -4.35
N ILE A 186 -23.17 1.39 -3.25
CA ILE A 186 -22.54 2.73 -3.27
C ILE A 186 -21.13 2.65 -3.86
N VAL A 187 -20.33 1.64 -3.50
CA VAL A 187 -18.99 1.50 -4.11
C VAL A 187 -19.08 1.11 -5.58
N ILE A 188 -20.01 0.23 -5.94
CA ILE A 188 -20.23 -0.18 -7.34
C ILE A 188 -20.60 1.02 -8.21
N SER A 189 -21.39 1.98 -7.71
CA SER A 189 -21.75 3.18 -8.47
C SER A 189 -20.57 4.13 -8.74
N GLU A 190 -19.51 4.07 -7.93
CA GLU A 190 -18.29 4.87 -8.12
C GLU A 190 -17.27 4.23 -9.07
N TYR A 191 -17.54 3.00 -9.57
CA TYR A 191 -16.56 2.26 -10.37
C TYR A 191 -16.02 3.04 -11.58
N GLU A 192 -16.90 3.64 -12.37
CA GLU A 192 -16.49 4.33 -13.60
C GLU A 192 -15.57 5.53 -13.28
N ILE A 193 -15.84 6.24 -12.18
CA ILE A 193 -15.00 7.36 -11.71
C ILE A 193 -13.62 6.84 -11.28
N ILE A 194 -13.56 5.73 -10.55
CA ILE A 194 -12.30 5.11 -10.11
C ILE A 194 -11.51 4.60 -11.31
N LEU A 195 -12.18 3.94 -12.25
CA LEU A 195 -11.56 3.39 -13.46
C LEU A 195 -10.99 4.49 -14.35
N GLU A 196 -11.77 5.55 -14.58
CA GLU A 196 -11.33 6.72 -15.34
C GLU A 196 -10.11 7.37 -14.67
N TRP A 197 -10.16 7.56 -13.35
CA TRP A 197 -9.04 8.09 -12.58
C TRP A 197 -7.76 7.25 -12.75
N MET A 198 -7.82 5.92 -12.53
CA MET A 198 -6.65 5.05 -12.70
C MET A 198 -6.14 5.04 -14.14
N THR A 199 -7.03 5.05 -15.14
CA THR A 199 -6.66 5.03 -16.56
C THR A 199 -5.98 6.33 -17.00
N ASN A 200 -6.49 7.47 -16.53
CA ASN A 200 -5.90 8.79 -16.79
C ASN A 200 -4.51 8.90 -16.18
N LEU A 201 -4.32 8.46 -14.94
CA LEU A 201 -3.02 8.44 -14.29
C LEU A 201 -2.04 7.47 -14.94
N LEU A 202 -2.51 6.30 -15.41
CA LEU A 202 -1.67 5.35 -16.15
C LEU A 202 -1.20 5.94 -17.48
N THR A 203 -2.07 6.68 -18.16
CA THR A 203 -1.71 7.40 -19.40
C THR A 203 -0.66 8.48 -19.12
N GLU A 204 -0.84 9.25 -18.05
CA GLU A 204 0.10 10.31 -17.64
C GLU A 204 1.50 9.74 -17.34
N ILE A 205 1.59 8.65 -16.58
CA ILE A 205 2.90 8.07 -16.24
C ILE A 205 3.56 7.39 -17.44
N THR A 206 2.78 6.78 -18.34
CA THR A 206 3.31 6.19 -19.58
C THR A 206 3.96 7.24 -20.48
N LYS A 207 3.34 8.42 -20.61
CA LYS A 207 3.90 9.55 -21.36
C LYS A 207 5.18 10.12 -20.73
N TYR A 208 5.32 10.02 -19.41
CA TYR A 208 6.49 10.51 -18.69
C TYR A 208 7.69 9.55 -18.78
N GLU A 209 7.43 8.25 -18.90
CA GLU A 209 8.48 7.22 -19.09
C GLU A 209 8.91 7.03 -20.55
N SER A 210 8.15 7.56 -21.52
CA SER A 210 8.43 7.50 -22.97
C SER A 210 9.32 8.64 -23.44
#